data_AF-A0A163G517-F1
#
_entry.id   AF-A0A163G517-F1
#
_cell.length_a   1.000
_cell.length_b   1.000
_cell.length_c   1.000
_cell.angle_alpha   90.00
_cell.angle_beta   90.00
_cell.angle_gamma   90.00
#
_symmetry.space_group_name_H-M   'P 1'
#
loop_
_entity.id
_entity.type
_entity.pdbx_description
1 polymer ?
#
loop_
_entity_poly.entity_id
_entity_poly.type
_entity_poly.pdbx_seq_one_letter_code
_entity_poly.pdbx_strand_id
1 'polypeptide(L)' 'MASGISKHLMGLRAANLVVATKVGRTQRYRLNSEALTAALAPWLARYEPYLGDALTRLKGLVESGVEPPA' A
#
# COMPACT_ATOMS: atom_id res chain seq x y z
N MET A 1 29.24 6.05 -0.11
CA MET A 1 28.04 5.71 -0.89
C MET A 1 26.91 5.38 0.06
N ALA A 2 25.74 6.01 -0.06
CA ALA A 2 24.60 5.68 0.79
C ALA A 2 24.01 4.31 0.40
N SER A 3 23.71 3.48 1.40
CA SER A 3 23.00 2.20 1.24
C SER A 3 21.70 2.37 0.46
N GLY A 4 21.27 1.34 -0.29
CA GLY A 4 19.99 1.36 -1.02
C GLY A 4 18.81 1.73 -0.12
N ILE A 5 18.80 1.24 1.12
CA ILE A 5 17.78 1.57 2.13
C ILE A 5 17.78 3.07 2.42
N SER A 6 18.94 3.70 2.60
CA SER A 6 19.04 5.13 2.87
C SER A 6 18.51 5.97 1.70
N LYS A 7 18.76 5.54 0.45
CA LYS A 7 18.19 6.20 -0.74
C LYS A 7 16.67 6.12 -0.75
N HIS A 8 16.08 4.96 -0.44
CA HIS A 8 14.63 4.81 -0.34
C HIS A 8 14.05 5.70 0.77
N LEU A 9 14.66 5.72 1.96
CA LEU A 9 14.21 6.58 3.06
C LEU A 9 14.29 8.07 2.72
N MET A 10 15.30 8.49 1.95
CA MET A 10 15.38 9.86 1.44
C MET A 10 14.23 10.18 0.47
N GLY A 11 13.95 9.28 -0.48
CA GLY A 11 12.83 9.46 -1.43
C GLY A 11 11.47 9.50 -0.74
N LEU A 12 11.22 8.56 0.18
CA LEU A 12 9.98 8.53 0.97
C LEU A 12 9.82 9.79 1.83
N ARG A 13 10.92 10.32 2.40
CA ARG A 13 10.88 11.56 3.16
C ARG A 13 10.61 12.77 2.27
N ALA A 14 11.21 12.82 1.08
CA ALA A 14 10.97 13.89 0.11
C ALA A 14 9.50 13.93 -0.35
N ALA A 15 8.86 12.76 -0.47
CA ALA A 15 7.43 12.64 -0.76
C ALA A 15 6.52 12.82 0.47
N ASN A 16 7.06 13.18 1.64
CA ASN A 16 6.34 13.34 2.91
C ASN A 16 5.61 12.07 3.41
N LEU A 17 5.99 10.89 2.91
CA LEU A 17 5.40 9.59 3.31
C LEU A 17 6.00 9.05 4.61
N VAL A 18 7.18 9.54 5.00
CA VAL A 18 7.82 9.20 6.28
C VAL A 18 8.37 10.44 6.97
N VAL A 19 8.34 10.41 8.30
CA VAL A 19 8.93 11.43 9.17
C VAL A 19 10.19 10.87 9.82
N ALA A 20 11.25 11.67 9.83
CA ALA A 20 12.51 11.33 10.47
C ALA A 20 12.66 12.09 11.79
N THR A 21 12.91 11.37 12.88
CA THR A 21 13.20 11.94 14.20
C THR A 21 14.59 11.52 14.65
N LYS A 22 15.42 12.48 15.04
CA LYS A 22 16.75 12.22 15.60
C LYS A 22 16.61 11.85 17.08
N VAL A 23 17.13 10.69 17.46
CA VAL A 23 17.18 10.20 18.84
C VAL A 23 18.65 9.89 19.17
N GLY A 24 19.31 10.83 19.84
CA GLY A 24 20.75 10.79 20.11
C GLY A 24 21.57 10.74 18.80
N ARG A 25 22.33 9.66 18.61
CA ARG A 25 23.14 9.39 17.41
C ARG A 25 22.39 8.60 16.33
N THR A 26 21.11 8.29 16.54
CA THR A 26 20.30 7.50 15.61
C THR A 26 19.21 8.34 14.97
N GLN A 27 18.82 7.99 13.75
CA GLN A 27 17.67 8.58 13.07
C GLN A 27 16.58 7.51 12.95
N ARG A 28 15.44 7.76 13.58
CA ARG A 28 14.27 6.87 13.52
C ARG A 28 13.29 7.40 12.47
N TYR A 29 12.83 6.51 11.61
CA TYR A 29 11.84 6.83 10.59
C TYR A 29 10.50 6.21 11.01
N ARG A 30 9.42 6.97 10.83
CA ARG A 30 8.04 6.50 11.00
C ARG A 30 7.23 6.86 9.78
N LEU A 31 6.20 6.07 9.47
CA LEU A 31 5.23 6.42 8.44
C LEU A 31 4.47 7.69 8.83
N ASN A 32 4.19 8.51 7.83
CA ASN A 32 3.18 9.56 7.91
C ASN A 32 1.85 8.95 7.45
N SER A 33 1.04 8.45 8.38
CA SER A 33 -0.21 7.75 8.08
C SER A 33 -1.19 8.63 7.30
N GLU A 34 -1.29 9.92 7.65
CA GLU A 34 -2.19 10.86 6.98
C GLU A 34 -1.80 11.07 5.52
N ALA A 35 -0.54 11.37 5.25
CA ALA A 35 -0.04 11.54 3.88
C ALA A 35 -0.16 10.26 3.06
N LEU A 36 0.12 9.11 3.68
CA LEU A 36 0.00 7.81 3.02
C LEU A 36 -1.45 7.50 2.64
N THR A 37 -2.39 7.69 3.57
CA THR A 37 -3.82 7.47 3.32
C THR A 37 -4.35 8.44 2.26
N ALA A 38 -3.97 9.72 2.30
CA ALA A 38 -4.38 10.70 1.31
C ALA A 38 -3.92 10.33 -0.12
N ALA A 39 -2.71 9.76 -0.26
CA ALA A 39 -2.21 9.31 -1.54
C ALA A 39 -2.83 7.98 -2.01
N LEU A 40 -2.98 7.00 -1.10
CA LEU A 40 -3.42 5.65 -1.46
C LEU A 40 -4.93 5.50 -1.54
N ALA A 41 -5.71 6.17 -0.69
CA ALA A 41 -7.16 5.96 -0.63
C ALA A 41 -7.88 6.24 -1.96
N PRO A 42 -7.57 7.34 -2.70
CA PRO A 42 -8.20 7.57 -4.01
C PRO A 42 -7.82 6.52 -5.04
N TRP A 43 -6.57 6.04 -4.98
CA TRP A 43 -6.09 4.99 -5.87
C TRP A 43 -6.78 3.66 -5.55
N LEU A 44 -6.86 3.27 -4.27
CA LEU A 44 -7.57 2.06 -3.83
C LEU A 44 -9.06 2.12 -4.20
N ALA A 45 -9.72 3.26 -3.97
CA ALA A 45 -11.12 3.44 -4.32
C ALA A 45 -11.41 3.21 -5.81
N ARG A 46 -10.43 3.47 -6.70
CA ARG A 46 -10.55 3.16 -8.12
C ARG A 46 -10.61 1.65 -8.39
N TYR A 47 -9.93 0.84 -7.59
CA TYR A 47 -9.82 -0.61 -7.79
C TYR A 47 -10.79 -1.42 -6.93
N GLU A 48 -11.33 -0.84 -5.87
CA GLU A 48 -12.29 -1.47 -4.96
C GLU A 48 -13.47 -2.16 -5.69
N PRO A 49 -14.10 -1.55 -6.71
CA PRO A 49 -15.23 -2.19 -7.41
C PRO A 49 -14.82 -3.49 -8.11
N TYR A 50 -13.64 -3.52 -8.73
CA TYR A 50 -13.15 -4.71 -9.44
C TYR A 50 -12.92 -5.88 -8.48
N LEU A 51 -12.44 -5.60 -7.27
CA LEU A 51 -12.28 -6.60 -6.22
C LEU A 51 -13.65 -7.13 -5.75
N GLY A 52 -14.63 -6.24 -5.58
CA GLY A 52 -16.01 -6.61 -5.24
C GLY A 52 -16.67 -7.49 -6.31
N ASP A 53 -16.49 -7.16 -7.59
CA ASP A 53 -17.01 -7.93 -8.71
C ASP A 53 -16.34 -9.30 -8.81
N ALA A 54 -15.01 -9.35 -8.65
CA ALA A 54 -14.26 -10.60 -8.63
C ALA A 54 -14.72 -11.51 -7.47
N LEU A 55 -14.96 -10.95 -6.29
CA LEU A 55 -15.46 -11.69 -5.14
C LEU A 55 -16.89 -12.22 -5.38
N THR A 56 -17.77 -11.40 -5.95
CA THR A 56 -19.13 -11.82 -6.33
C THR A 56 -19.10 -12.97 -7.33
N ARG A 57 -18.25 -12.87 -8.35
CA ARG A 57 -18.06 -13.93 -9.33
C ARG A 57 -17.54 -15.22 -8.69
N LEU A 58 -16.53 -15.12 -7.82
CA LEU A 58 -15.97 -16.26 -7.11
C LEU A 58 -17.04 -16.96 -6.26
N LYS A 59 -17.85 -16.18 -5.53
CA LYS A 59 -18.97 -16.70 -4.75
C LYS A 59 -19.95 -17.48 -5.63
N GLY A 60 -20.35 -16.91 -6.76
CA GLY A 60 -21.25 -17.57 -7.71
C GLY A 60 -20.70 -18.91 -8.22
N LEU A 61 -19.40 -19.00 -8.54
CA LEU A 61 -18.77 -20.25 -8.99
C LEU A 61 -18.80 -21.33 -7.90
N VAL A 62 -18.45 -20.96 -6.66
CA VAL A 62 -18.45 -21.89 -5.52
C VAL A 62 -19.87 -22.38 -5.20
N GLU A 63 -20.86 -21.49 -5.21
CA GLU A 63 -22.25 -21.84 -4.91
C GLU A 63 -22.93 -22.63 -6.03
N SER A 64 -22.53 -22.44 -7.29
CA SER A 64 -23.11 -23.13 -8.45
C SER A 64 -22.53 -24.54 -8.66
N GLY A 65 -21.45 -24.91 -7.97
CA GLY A 65 -20.74 -26.18 -8.19
C GLY A 65 -20.12 -26.30 -9.58
N VAL A 66 -20.02 -25.20 -10.34
CA VAL A 66 -19.37 -25.15 -11.65
C VAL A 66 -17.88 -24.98 -11.42
N GLU A 67 -17.14 -26.05 -11.70
CA GLU A 67 -15.68 -26.01 -11.76
C GLU A 67 -15.26 -25.09 -12.93
N PRO A 68 -14.44 -24.04 -12.69
CA PRO A 68 -14.03 -23.14 -13.74
C PRO A 68 -13.20 -23.89 -14.79
N PRO A 69 -13.37 -23.60 -16.11
CA PRO A 69 -12.52 -24.19 -17.12
C PRO A 69 -11.06 -23.75 -16.90
N ALA A 70 -10.17 -24.75 -16.97
CA ALA A 70 -8.72 -24.64 -16.76
C ALA A 70 -8.03 -23.67 -17.72
#